data_AF-A0A1H3EUB7-F1
#
_entry.id   AF-A0A1H3EUB7-F1
#
_cell.length_a   1.000
_cell.length_b   1.000
_cell.length_c   1.000
_cell.angle_alpha   90.00
_cell.angle_beta   90.00
_cell.angle_gamma   90.00
#
_symmetry.space_group_name_H-M   'P 1'
#
loop_
_entity.id
_entity.type
_entity.pdbx_description
1 polymer ?
#
loop_
_entity_poly.entity_id
_entity_poly.type
_entity_poly.pdbx_seq_one_letter_code
_entity_poly.pdbx_strand_id
1 'polypeptide(L)' 'MSQVANCPCCGGKSKIKEKDGEVSYHAIQDEETLNKIGQLKKAMDKFKEKAEALQKELNLLQSIK' A
#
# COMPACT_ATOMS: atom_id res chain seq x y z
N MET A 1 5.75 -6.57 1.78
CA MET A 1 5.19 -5.45 2.58
C MET A 1 6.07 -5.25 3.80
N SER A 2 6.19 -4.02 4.31
CA SER A 2 6.99 -3.77 5.52
C SER A 2 6.25 -4.26 6.76
N GLN A 3 6.90 -5.02 7.63
CA GLN A 3 6.30 -5.45 8.90
C GLN A 3 6.29 -4.28 9.88
N VAL A 4 5.12 -3.93 10.40
CA VAL A 4 4.92 -2.82 11.33
C VAL A 4 4.52 -3.40 12.69
N ALA A 5 5.18 -2.95 13.74
CA ALA A 5 4.87 -3.32 15.11
C ALA A 5 4.98 -2.11 16.04
N ASN A 6 4.53 -2.28 17.27
CA ASN A 6 4.80 -1.30 18.32
C ASN A 6 6.24 -1.49 18.81
N CYS A 7 6.96 -0.38 18.95
CA CYS A 7 8.30 -0.37 19.54
C CYS A 7 8.20 -0.85 20.99
N PRO A 8 8.99 -1.86 21.41
CA PRO A 8 8.94 -2.35 22.78
C PRO A 8 9.47 -1.35 23.82
N CYS A 9 10.23 -0.33 23.38
CA CYS A 9 10.80 0.69 24.27
C CYS A 9 9.85 1.87 24.52
N CYS A 10 9.24 2.42 23.47
CA CYS A 10 8.42 3.65 23.57
C CYS A 10 6.95 3.47 23.17
N GLY A 11 6.53 2.27 22.73
CA GLY A 11 5.16 1.99 22.30
C GLY A 11 4.76 2.59 20.93
N GLY A 12 5.58 3.45 20.33
CA GLY A 12 5.34 4.07 19.02
C GLY A 12 5.30 3.06 17.86
N LYS A 13 4.70 3.44 16.73
CA LYS A 13 4.67 2.60 15.52
C LYS A 13 6.04 2.59 14.85
N SER A 14 6.58 1.39 14.66
CA SER A 14 7.88 1.18 14.04
C SER A 14 7.83 0.09 12.98
N LYS A 15 8.64 0.25 11.95
CA LYS A 15 8.95 -0.80 10.98
C LYS A 15 10.02 -1.71 11.56
N ILE A 16 9.76 -3.01 11.49
CA ILE A 16 10.74 -4.05 11.84
C ILE A 16 11.65 -4.28 10.63
N LYS A 17 12.96 -4.30 10.85
CA LYS A 17 13.94 -4.82 9.91
C LYS A 17 14.81 -5.83 10.64
N GLU A 18 14.85 -7.05 10.13
CA GLU A 18 15.76 -8.09 10.60
C GLU A 18 16.95 -8.17 9.63
N LYS A 19 18.16 -8.11 10.17
CA LYS A 19 19.38 -8.32 9.39
C LYS A 19 20.40 -9.05 10.27
N ASP A 20 20.95 -10.15 9.76
CA ASP A 20 21.97 -10.94 10.46
C ASP A 20 21.54 -11.44 11.86
N GLY A 21 20.25 -11.72 12.04
CA GLY A 21 19.65 -12.17 13.32
C GLY A 21 19.35 -11.04 14.31
N GLU A 22 19.69 -9.79 14.00
CA GLU A 22 19.38 -8.63 14.83
C GLU A 22 18.11 -7.94 14.35
N VAL A 23 17.16 -7.75 15.27
CA VAL A 23 15.88 -7.10 15.01
C VAL A 23 15.97 -5.62 15.35
N SER A 24 15.93 -4.77 14.33
CA SER A 24 15.95 -3.31 14.47
C SER A 24 14.57 -2.70 14.26
N TYR A 25 14.20 -1.77 15.14
CA TYR A 25 12.93 -1.03 15.08
C TYR A 25 13.18 0.39 14.59
N HIS A 26 12.67 0.71 13.40
CA HIS A 26 12.76 2.06 12.84
C HIS A 26 11.43 2.78 13.02
N ALA A 27 11.42 3.92 13.70
CA ALA A 27 10.21 4.72 13.89
C ALA A 27 9.63 5.14 12.53
N ILE A 28 8.32 4.96 12.37
CA ILE A 28 7.61 5.44 11.18
C ILE A 28 7.38 6.94 11.37
N GLN A 29 7.88 7.74 10.42
CA GLN A 29 7.74 9.19 10.42
C GLN A 29 6.63 9.63 9.45
N ASP A 30 6.22 10.90 9.56
CA ASP A 30 5.13 11.46 8.76
C ASP A 30 5.45 11.45 7.25
N GLU A 31 6.69 11.75 6.84
CA GLU A 31 7.10 11.68 5.43
C GLU A 31 6.99 10.26 4.85
N GLU A 32 7.38 9.22 5.58
CA GLU A 32 7.25 7.84 5.11
C GLU A 32 5.78 7.45 4.95
N THR A 33 4.92 7.93 5.84
CA THR A 33 3.48 7.71 5.80
C THR A 33 2.84 8.42 4.60
N LEU A 34 3.18 9.69 4.39
CA LEU A 34 2.71 10.48 3.23
C LEU A 34 3.14 9.85 1.91
N ASN A 35 4.38 9.38 1.80
CA ASN A 35 4.89 8.70 0.62
C ASN A 35 4.11 7.41 0.31
N LYS A 36 3.82 6.59 1.33
CA LYS A 36 3.03 5.36 1.17
C LYS A 36 1.58 5.66 0.79
N ILE A 37 0.96 6.68 1.38
CA ILE A 37 -0.38 7.15 0.99
C ILE A 37 -0.38 7.59 -0.49
N GLY A 38 0.64 8.33 -0.92
CA GLY A 38 0.80 8.72 -2.32
C GLY A 38 0.92 7.54 -3.27
N GLN A 39 1.70 6.51 -2.90
CA GLN A 39 1.81 5.27 -3.66
C GLN A 39 0.47 4.52 -3.76
N LEU A 40 -0.28 4.44 -2.66
CA LEU A 40 -1.60 3.80 -2.62
C LEU A 40 -2.60 4.52 -3.54
N LYS A 41 -2.68 5.86 -3.48
CA LYS A 41 -3.56 6.63 -4.37
C LYS A 41 -3.25 6.37 -5.84
N LYS A 42 -1.98 6.43 -6.24
CA LYS A 42 -1.55 6.12 -7.62
C LYS A 42 -1.92 4.69 -8.05
N ALA A 43 -1.81 3.72 -7.14
CA ALA A 43 -2.21 2.35 -7.44
C ALA A 43 -3.74 2.26 -7.62
N MET A 44 -4.52 2.90 -6.76
CA MET A 44 -5.98 2.93 -6.86
C MET A 44 -6.45 3.57 -8.16
N ASP A 45 -5.85 4.69 -8.58
CA ASP A 45 -6.18 5.35 -9.84
C ASP A 45 -5.98 4.40 -11.04
N LYS A 46 -4.84 3.69 -11.08
CA LYS A 46 -4.58 2.69 -12.13
C LYS A 46 -5.58 1.53 -12.12
N PHE A 47 -6.01 1.08 -10.95
CA PHE A 47 -7.03 0.03 -10.85
C PHE A 47 -8.40 0.54 -11.29
N LYS A 48 -8.74 1.79 -10.97
CA LYS A 48 -9.97 2.43 -11.41
C LYS A 48 -10.03 2.55 -12.93
N GLU A 49 -8.96 3.02 -13.57
CA GLU A 49 -8.87 3.10 -15.04
C GLU A 49 -9.09 1.73 -15.70
N LYS A 50 -8.45 0.68 -15.16
CA LYS A 50 -8.63 -0.69 -15.65
C LYS A 50 -10.06 -1.19 -15.46
N ALA A 51 -10.66 -0.93 -14.30
CA ALA A 51 -12.03 -1.32 -14.01
C ALA A 51 -13.02 -0.62 -14.95
N GLU A 52 -12.82 0.67 -15.24
CA GLU A 52 -13.64 1.42 -16.18
C GLU A 52 -13.49 0.91 -17.62
N ALA A 53 -12.27 0.57 -18.05
CA ALA A 53 -12.04 -0.05 -19.35
C ALA A 53 -12.76 -1.40 -19.49
N LEU A 54 -12.61 -2.27 -18.49
CA LEU A 54 -13.31 -3.56 -18.42
C LEU A 54 -14.83 -3.39 -18.42
N GLN A 55 -15.36 -2.39 -17.69
CA GLN A 55 -16.80 -2.12 -17.66
C GLN A 55 -17.32 -1.72 -19.04
N LYS A 56 -16.57 -0.92 -19.80
CA LYS A 56 -16.93 -0.55 -21.19
C LYS A 56 -16.96 -1.77 -22.09
N GLU A 57 -15.96 -2.64 -22.01
CA GLU A 57 -15.89 -3.89 -22.79
C GLU A 57 -17.07 -4.81 -22.48
N LEU A 58 -17.41 -4.98 -21.19
CA LEU A 58 -18.55 -5.79 -20.77
C LEU A 58 -19.88 -5.24 -21.31
N ASN A 59 -20.08 -3.93 -21.25
CA ASN A 59 -21.29 -3.30 -21.75
C ASN A 59 -21.44 -3.49 -23.27
N LEU A 60 -20.34 -3.39 -24.03
CA LEU A 60 -20.33 -3.66 -25.47
C LEU A 60 -20.72 -5.11 -25.77
N LEU A 61 -20.12 -6.07 -25.06
CA LEU A 61 -20.44 -7.50 -25.23
C LEU A 61 -21.89 -7.83 -24.84
N GLN A 62 -22.41 -7.21 -23.79
CA GLN A 62 -23.82 -7.36 -23.39
C GLN A 62 -24.79 -6.76 -24.40
N SER A 63 -24.41 -5.68 -25.08
CA SER A 63 -25.25 -5.02 -26.09
C SER A 63 -25.33 -5.77 -27.44
N ILE A 64 -24.42 -6.72 -27.68
CA ILE A 64 -24.39 -7.56 -28.89
C ILE A 64 -25.23 -8.85 -28.72
N LYS A 65 -25.63 -9.16 -27.48
CA LYS A 65 -26.39 -10.36 -27.13
C LYS A 65 -27.89 -10.13 -27.19
#